data_AF-A0A4X1V200-F1
#
_entry.id   AF-A0A4X1V200-F1
#
_cell.length_a   1.000
_cell.length_b   1.000
_cell.length_c   1.000
_cell.angle_alpha   90.00
_cell.angle_beta   90.00
_cell.angle_gamma   90.00
#
_symmetry.space_group_name_H-M   'P 1'
#
loop_
_entity.id
_entity.type
_entity.pdbx_description
1 polymer ?
#
loop_
_entity_poly.entity_id
_entity_poly.type
_entity_poly.pdbx_seq_one_letter_code
_entity_poly.pdbx_strand_id
1 'polypeptide(L)'
;MTLDDLKSNSMKDQPDEKSNGDKAEGPQSLSTRRWRPAALILGLLCLGLLVTVILLIIQLSQVSDLLKQQKVKLTHQEDILEGQALAQRQAEKSSQESQRELTEMIETLAHKLDEKSKKLMELQQQNLNLQKALEKAANFSGIHPANHRPFQFPILDGVISEETQQLMALGGRYSFDAPLV
;
A
#
# COMPACT_ATOMS: atom_id res chain seq x y z
N MET A 1 -95.33 32.68 -8.70
CA MET A 1 -95.65 34.09 -9.03
C MET A 1 -94.37 34.68 -9.57
N THR A 2 -94.23 35.09 -10.83
CA THR A 2 -95.12 35.52 -11.93
C THR A 2 -94.19 35.49 -13.15
N LEU A 3 -94.38 34.71 -14.21
CA LEU A 3 -95.47 34.74 -15.20
C LEU A 3 -95.74 36.18 -15.64
N ASP A 4 -95.21 36.53 -16.81
CA ASP A 4 -95.98 37.04 -17.95
C ASP A 4 -94.99 37.46 -19.04
N ASP A 5 -94.93 36.76 -20.18
CA ASP A 5 -95.85 36.83 -21.34
C ASP A 5 -95.15 37.70 -22.41
N LEU A 6 -95.09 37.38 -23.70
CA LEU A 6 -96.19 36.99 -24.55
C LEU A 6 -95.62 36.67 -25.96
N LYS A 7 -96.36 35.83 -26.69
CA LYS A 7 -96.54 35.87 -28.17
C LYS A 7 -95.88 34.79 -29.03
N SER A 8 -96.24 33.56 -28.72
CA SER A 8 -97.02 32.66 -29.58
C SER A 8 -97.13 32.94 -31.11
N ASN A 9 -96.72 31.93 -31.88
CA ASN A 9 -97.42 31.32 -33.02
C ASN A 9 -97.24 31.89 -34.44
N SER A 10 -96.60 31.10 -35.30
CA SER A 10 -97.22 30.71 -36.57
C SER A 10 -96.64 29.37 -37.05
N MET A 11 -97.46 28.34 -36.91
CA MET A 11 -97.30 26.98 -37.45
C MET A 11 -97.98 26.92 -38.83
N LYS A 12 -97.38 26.21 -39.80
CA LYS A 12 -97.92 25.64 -41.06
C LYS A 12 -96.72 25.29 -41.97
N ASP A 13 -96.57 24.19 -42.68
CA ASP A 13 -97.31 22.94 -42.98
C ASP A 13 -96.22 21.95 -43.47
N GLN A 14 -96.07 20.76 -42.89
CA GLN A 14 -96.49 19.43 -43.44
C GLN A 14 -95.59 18.87 -44.59
N PRO A 15 -95.64 17.55 -44.90
CA PRO A 15 -94.49 16.65 -44.98
C PRO A 15 -94.34 16.03 -46.38
N ASP A 16 -93.80 14.81 -46.47
CA ASP A 16 -93.74 13.93 -47.66
C ASP A 16 -92.58 14.26 -48.63
N GLU A 17 -91.92 13.33 -49.34
CA GLU A 17 -91.85 11.89 -49.38
C GLU A 17 -90.65 11.57 -50.30
N LYS A 18 -89.82 10.58 -49.93
CA LYS A 18 -88.86 9.79 -50.73
C LYS A 18 -88.26 10.39 -52.03
N SER A 19 -86.93 10.34 -52.13
CA SER A 19 -86.30 9.66 -53.27
C SER A 19 -84.92 9.11 -52.93
N ASN A 20 -84.79 7.80 -53.11
CA ASN A 20 -83.53 7.06 -53.15
C ASN A 20 -82.45 7.77 -53.96
N GLY A 21 -81.26 7.83 -53.39
CA GLY A 21 -80.02 8.18 -54.07
C GLY A 21 -78.88 7.44 -53.39
N ASP A 22 -78.57 6.28 -53.94
CA ASP A 22 -77.48 5.38 -53.55
C ASP A 22 -76.11 6.06 -53.34
N LYS A 23 -75.28 5.34 -52.57
CA LYS A 23 -73.79 5.37 -52.48
C LYS A 23 -73.22 6.25 -51.34
N ALA A 24 -73.19 5.73 -50.12
CA ALA A 24 -72.26 4.72 -49.60
C ALA A 24 -70.80 5.21 -49.51
N GLU A 25 -70.41 5.41 -48.26
CA GLU A 25 -69.10 5.07 -47.70
C GLU A 25 -67.90 5.90 -48.19
N GLY A 26 -67.57 6.91 -47.39
CA GLY A 26 -66.25 7.53 -47.44
C GLY A 26 -65.14 6.48 -47.22
N PRO A 27 -63.98 6.61 -47.89
CA PRO A 27 -62.89 5.62 -47.84
C PRO A 27 -62.11 5.61 -46.51
N GLN A 28 -62.63 6.20 -45.44
CA GLN A 28 -61.95 6.29 -44.14
C GLN A 28 -62.07 5.01 -43.28
N SER A 29 -62.93 4.06 -43.66
CA SER A 29 -63.21 2.85 -42.87
C SER A 29 -62.42 1.61 -43.29
N LEU A 30 -61.82 1.58 -44.49
CA LEU A 30 -61.07 0.41 -44.99
C LEU A 30 -59.59 0.42 -44.60
N SER A 31 -59.00 1.60 -44.37
CA SER A 31 -57.62 1.73 -43.89
C SER A 31 -57.51 1.27 -42.43
N THR A 32 -58.36 1.81 -41.56
CA THR A 32 -58.37 1.55 -40.11
C THR A 32 -58.54 0.07 -39.73
N ARG A 33 -59.18 -0.76 -40.57
CA ARG A 33 -59.36 -2.20 -40.31
C ARG A 33 -58.10 -3.03 -40.58
N ARG A 34 -57.29 -2.67 -41.58
CA ARG A 34 -56.06 -3.40 -41.96
C ARG A 34 -54.86 -3.10 -41.06
N TRP A 35 -54.81 -1.92 -40.44
CA TRP A 35 -53.72 -1.56 -39.53
C TRP A 35 -53.90 -2.11 -38.09
N ARG A 36 -55.11 -2.49 -37.68
CA ARG A 36 -55.35 -3.08 -36.35
C ARG A 36 -54.51 -4.33 -36.07
N PRO A 37 -54.46 -5.35 -36.94
CA PRO A 37 -53.62 -6.53 -36.68
C PRO A 37 -52.14 -6.18 -36.61
N ALA A 38 -51.65 -5.28 -37.47
CA ALA A 38 -50.27 -4.81 -37.43
C ALA A 38 -49.94 -4.07 -36.12
N ALA A 39 -50.84 -3.22 -35.64
CA ALA A 39 -50.71 -2.53 -34.35
C ALA A 39 -50.73 -3.50 -33.17
N LEU A 40 -51.56 -4.55 -33.21
CA LEU A 40 -51.60 -5.59 -32.18
C LEU A 40 -50.32 -6.42 -32.14
N ILE A 41 -49.80 -6.83 -33.30
CA ILE A 41 -48.54 -7.58 -33.41
C ILE A 41 -47.37 -6.72 -32.92
N LEU A 42 -47.33 -5.44 -33.31
CA LEU A 42 -46.30 -4.50 -32.85
C LEU A 42 -46.40 -4.26 -31.34
N GLY A 43 -47.62 -4.17 -30.79
CA GLY A 43 -47.86 -4.05 -29.36
C GLY A 43 -47.39 -5.28 -28.58
N LEU A 44 -47.68 -6.49 -29.07
CA LEU A 44 -47.20 -7.75 -28.50
C LEU A 44 -45.68 -7.87 -28.58
N LEU A 45 -45.07 -7.49 -29.71
CA LEU A 45 -43.63 -7.47 -29.90
C LEU A 45 -42.98 -6.47 -28.94
N CYS A 46 -43.55 -5.27 -28.82
CA CYS A 46 -43.10 -4.22 -27.91
C CYS A 46 -43.20 -4.67 -26.46
N LEU A 47 -44.30 -5.34 -26.08
CA LEU A 47 -44.49 -5.86 -24.73
C LEU A 47 -43.49 -6.98 -24.42
N GLY A 48 -43.23 -7.88 -25.37
CA GLY A 48 -42.22 -8.92 -25.24
C GLY A 48 -40.81 -8.35 -25.04
N LEU A 49 -40.45 -7.33 -25.84
CA LEU A 49 -39.17 -6.61 -25.68
C LEU A 49 -39.11 -5.86 -24.33
N LEU A 50 -40.22 -5.31 -23.86
CA LEU A 50 -40.25 -4.63 -22.56
C LEU A 50 -39.94 -5.61 -21.42
N VAL A 51 -40.55 -6.79 -21.46
CA VAL A 51 -40.33 -7.84 -20.46
C VAL A 51 -38.88 -8.33 -20.47
N THR A 52 -38.28 -8.54 -21.65
CA THR A 52 -36.86 -8.95 -21.73
C THR A 52 -35.93 -7.86 -21.20
N VAL A 53 -36.17 -6.59 -21.54
CA VAL A 53 -35.40 -5.45 -21.00
C VAL A 53 -35.51 -5.37 -19.48
N ILE A 54 -36.72 -5.54 -18.91
CA ILE A 54 -36.91 -5.53 -17.45
C ILE A 54 -36.14 -6.68 -16.80
N LEU A 55 -36.19 -7.89 -17.35
CA LEU A 55 -35.44 -9.04 -16.84
C LEU A 55 -33.92 -8.81 -16.90
N LEU A 56 -33.42 -8.23 -17.99
CA LEU A 56 -32.01 -7.83 -18.14
C LEU A 56 -31.59 -6.80 -17.09
N ILE A 57 -32.43 -5.79 -16.82
CA ILE A 57 -32.17 -4.77 -15.79
C ILE A 57 -32.09 -5.40 -14.40
N ILE A 58 -32.98 -6.34 -14.07
CA ILE A 58 -32.95 -7.05 -12.79
C ILE A 58 -31.66 -7.86 -12.67
N GLN A 59 -31.27 -8.61 -13.70
CA GLN A 59 -30.02 -9.39 -13.68
C GLN A 59 -28.78 -8.49 -13.55
N LEU A 60 -28.73 -7.38 -14.28
CA LEU A 60 -27.67 -6.39 -14.20
C LEU A 60 -27.58 -5.77 -12.80
N SER A 61 -28.72 -5.51 -12.15
CA SER A 61 -28.74 -4.94 -10.79
C SER A 61 -28.11 -5.88 -9.76
N GLN A 62 -28.39 -7.18 -9.84
CA GLN A 62 -27.83 -8.19 -8.93
C GLN A 62 -26.31 -8.33 -9.09
N VAL A 63 -25.84 -8.39 -10.34
CA VAL A 63 -24.40 -8.46 -10.64
C VAL A 63 -23.70 -7.16 -10.23
N SER A 64 -24.35 -6.00 -10.43
CA SER A 64 -23.83 -4.70 -10.02
C SER A 64 -23.67 -4.60 -8.50
N ASP A 65 -24.64 -5.08 -7.73
CA ASP A 65 -24.54 -5.04 -6.27
C ASP A 65 -23.47 -5.99 -5.73
N LEU A 66 -23.30 -7.16 -6.35
CA LEU A 66 -22.21 -8.08 -6.02
C LEU A 66 -20.84 -7.46 -6.36
N LEU A 67 -20.72 -6.80 -7.52
CA LEU A 67 -19.53 -6.06 -7.92
C LEU A 67 -19.23 -4.88 -6.99
N LYS A 68 -20.25 -4.12 -6.55
CA LYS A 68 -20.09 -3.04 -5.56
C LYS A 68 -19.60 -3.59 -4.22
N GLN A 69 -20.17 -4.70 -3.76
CA GLN A 69 -19.75 -5.33 -2.52
C GLN A 69 -18.30 -5.85 -2.61
N GLN A 70 -17.92 -6.43 -3.74
CA GLN A 70 -16.54 -6.84 -4.00
C GLN A 70 -15.60 -5.63 -4.05
N LYS A 71 -16.01 -4.53 -4.70
CA LYS A 71 -15.23 -3.30 -4.77
C LYS A 71 -14.96 -2.71 -3.39
N VAL A 72 -15.98 -2.62 -2.53
CA VAL A 72 -15.82 -2.12 -1.14
C VAL A 72 -14.87 -3.01 -0.33
N LYS A 73 -14.97 -4.34 -0.49
CA LYS A 73 -14.06 -5.28 0.15
C LYS A 73 -12.63 -5.12 -0.36
N LEU A 74 -12.45 -4.98 -1.67
CA LEU A 74 -11.14 -4.78 -2.29
C LEU A 74 -10.50 -3.47 -1.82
N THR A 75 -11.25 -2.37 -1.81
CA THR A 75 -10.76 -1.06 -1.34
C THR A 75 -10.39 -1.08 0.14
N HIS A 76 -11.14 -1.82 0.97
CA HIS A 76 -10.81 -1.94 2.39
C HIS A 76 -9.54 -2.77 2.60
N GLN A 77 -9.36 -3.85 1.84
CA GLN A 77 -8.15 -4.67 1.90
C GLN A 77 -6.92 -3.93 1.35
N GLU A 78 -7.10 -3.13 0.29
CA GLU A 78 -6.06 -2.30 -0.30
C GLU A 78 -5.59 -1.23 0.69
N ASP A 79 -6.49 -0.52 1.37
CA ASP A 79 -6.14 0.46 2.40
C ASP A 79 -5.38 -0.17 3.59
N ILE A 80 -5.81 -1.37 4.05
CA ILE A 80 -5.08 -2.11 5.09
C ILE A 80 -3.69 -2.53 4.60
N LEU A 81 -3.59 -3.05 3.37
CA LEU A 81 -2.33 -3.52 2.80
C LEU A 81 -1.37 -2.36 2.55
N GLU A 82 -1.86 -1.22 2.08
CA GLU A 82 -1.08 0.01 1.92
C GLU A 82 -0.60 0.54 3.28
N GLY A 83 -1.46 0.52 4.30
CA GLY A 83 -1.08 0.85 5.68
C GLY A 83 0.04 -0.06 6.21
N GLN A 84 -0.06 -1.37 5.96
CA GLN A 84 0.98 -2.34 6.33
C GLN A 84 2.28 -2.12 5.55
N ALA A 85 2.20 -1.88 4.25
CA ALA A 85 3.36 -1.60 3.41
C ALA A 85 4.07 -0.30 3.82
N LEU A 86 3.31 0.73 4.22
CA LEU A 86 3.85 1.97 4.75
C LEU A 86 4.55 1.76 6.10
N ALA A 87 3.92 1.02 7.01
CA ALA A 87 4.52 0.68 8.30
C ALA A 87 5.81 -0.16 8.14
N GLN A 88 5.78 -1.15 7.25
CA GLN A 88 6.95 -1.96 6.92
C GLN A 88 8.06 -1.11 6.31
N ARG A 89 7.74 -0.24 5.34
CA ARG A 89 8.72 0.64 4.71
C ARG A 89 9.34 1.61 5.72
N GLN A 90 8.57 2.07 6.69
CA GLN A 90 9.09 2.92 7.76
C GLN A 90 10.03 2.15 8.69
N ALA A 91 9.66 0.92 9.09
CA ALA A 91 10.52 0.05 9.88
C ALA A 91 11.83 -0.28 9.14
N GLU A 92 11.75 -0.62 7.85
CA GLU A 92 12.93 -0.87 7.00
C GLU A 92 13.85 0.34 6.93
N LYS A 93 13.31 1.55 6.73
CA LYS A 93 14.11 2.78 6.73
C LYS A 93 14.82 3.02 8.06
N SER A 94 14.12 2.85 9.18
CA SER A 94 14.73 3.02 10.51
C SER A 94 15.83 1.98 10.78
N SER A 95 15.61 0.74 10.33
CA SER A 95 16.62 -0.32 10.43
C SER A 95 17.82 -0.05 9.53
N GLN A 96 17.59 0.46 8.32
CA GLN A 96 18.64 0.81 7.36
C GLN A 96 19.49 1.97 7.88
N GLU A 97 18.85 2.98 8.46
CA GLU A 97 19.52 4.14 9.08
C GLU A 97 20.40 3.68 10.25
N SER A 98 19.86 2.87 11.17
CA SER A 98 20.63 2.28 12.26
C SER A 98 21.79 1.41 11.75
N GLN A 99 21.57 0.60 10.71
CA GLN A 99 22.63 -0.21 10.11
C GLN A 99 23.75 0.66 9.49
N ARG A 100 23.39 1.77 8.87
CA ARG A 100 24.33 2.73 8.31
C ARG A 100 25.16 3.37 9.43
N GLU A 101 24.52 3.86 10.48
CA GLU A 101 25.21 4.43 11.65
C GLU A 101 26.18 3.41 12.28
N LEU A 102 25.75 2.16 12.42
CA LEU A 102 26.61 1.09 12.94
C LEU A 102 27.82 0.85 12.03
N THR A 103 27.61 0.86 10.72
CA THR A 103 28.68 0.71 9.73
C THR A 103 29.69 1.85 9.82
N GLU A 104 29.21 3.10 9.94
CA GLU A 104 30.05 4.29 10.11
C GLU A 104 30.85 4.24 11.43
N MET A 105 30.24 3.76 12.52
CA MET A 105 30.96 3.52 13.78
C MET A 105 32.04 2.46 13.63
N ILE A 106 31.74 1.32 13.00
CA ILE A 106 32.71 0.24 12.76
C ILE A 106 33.89 0.76 11.92
N GLU A 107 33.63 1.51 10.86
CA GLU A 107 34.66 2.12 10.03
C GLU A 107 35.53 3.09 10.83
N THR A 108 34.92 3.93 11.67
CA THR A 108 35.63 4.84 12.56
C THR A 108 36.52 4.10 13.56
N LEU A 109 36.02 3.01 14.16
CA LEU A 109 36.80 2.17 15.08
C LEU A 109 37.96 1.47 14.34
N ALA A 110 37.72 0.95 13.15
CA ALA A 110 38.74 0.31 12.32
C ALA A 110 39.87 1.29 11.98
N HIS A 111 39.53 2.51 11.56
CA HIS A 111 40.51 3.57 11.29
C HIS A 111 41.32 3.93 12.55
N LYS A 112 40.67 4.08 13.70
CA LYS A 112 41.36 4.36 14.97
C LYS A 112 42.32 3.23 15.37
N LEU A 113 41.94 1.98 15.11
CA LEU A 113 42.77 0.81 15.40
C LEU A 113 44.00 0.77 14.49
N ASP A 114 43.83 1.07 13.20
CA ASP A 114 44.93 1.14 12.22
C ASP A 114 45.95 2.23 12.59
N GLU A 115 45.47 3.44 12.92
CA GLU A 115 46.33 4.54 13.37
C GLU A 115 47.11 4.19 14.66
N LYS A 116 46.47 3.50 15.61
CA LYS A 116 47.17 3.00 16.81
C LYS A 116 48.19 1.92 16.47
N SER A 117 47.85 1.00 15.56
CA SER A 117 48.75 -0.04 15.07
C SER A 117 50.01 0.55 14.44
N LYS A 118 49.85 1.56 13.58
CA LYS A 118 50.95 2.28 12.95
C LYS A 118 51.86 2.96 13.98
N LYS A 119 51.30 3.66 14.96
CA LYS A 119 52.08 4.28 16.05
C LYS A 119 52.85 3.25 16.87
N LEU A 120 52.25 2.09 17.14
CA LEU A 120 52.93 1.00 17.84
C LEU A 120 54.12 0.49 17.03
N MET A 121 53.96 0.32 15.71
CA MET A 121 55.02 -0.09 14.81
C MET A 121 56.17 0.92 14.75
N GLU A 122 55.85 2.22 14.69
CA GLU A 122 56.84 3.30 14.76
C GLU A 122 57.61 3.30 16.09
N LEU A 123 56.90 3.15 17.21
CA LEU A 123 57.52 3.10 18.54
C LEU A 123 58.44 1.87 18.69
N GLN A 124 58.00 0.71 18.18
CA GLN A 124 58.82 -0.51 18.16
C GLN A 124 60.10 -0.30 17.35
N GLN A 125 60.01 0.36 16.19
CA GLN A 125 61.16 0.67 15.36
C GLN A 125 62.14 1.62 16.07
N GLN A 126 61.65 2.63 16.77
CA GLN A 126 62.49 3.52 17.57
C GLN A 126 63.21 2.77 18.70
N ASN A 127 62.51 1.85 19.37
CA ASN A 127 63.08 1.05 20.45
C ASN A 127 64.23 0.16 19.92
N LEU A 128 64.02 -0.51 18.78
CA LEU A 128 65.06 -1.28 18.08
C LEU A 128 66.28 -0.43 17.71
N ASN A 129 66.06 0.80 17.22
CA ASN A 129 67.14 1.71 16.89
C ASN A 129 67.94 2.16 18.13
N LEU A 130 67.25 2.45 19.23
CA LEU A 130 67.87 2.78 20.51
C LEU A 130 68.69 1.62 21.04
N GLN A 131 68.17 0.40 21.01
CA GLN A 131 68.88 -0.80 21.43
C GLN A 131 70.19 -0.99 20.64
N LYS A 132 70.15 -0.83 19.32
CA LYS A 132 71.34 -0.86 18.45
C LYS A 132 72.34 0.25 18.78
N ALA A 133 71.87 1.46 19.05
CA ALA A 133 72.73 2.58 19.42
C ALA A 133 73.43 2.32 20.77
N LEU A 134 72.72 1.72 21.72
CA LEU A 134 73.24 1.37 23.04
C LEU A 134 74.27 0.23 22.96
N GLU A 135 74.02 -0.79 22.15
CA GLU A 135 75.00 -1.84 21.81
C GLU A 135 76.26 -1.24 21.16
N LYS A 136 76.08 -0.34 20.19
CA LYS A 136 77.18 0.35 19.53
C LYS A 136 78.00 1.16 20.54
N ALA A 137 77.37 1.92 21.42
CA ALA A 137 78.05 2.68 22.47
C ALA A 137 78.81 1.77 23.44
N ALA A 138 78.25 0.62 23.82
CA ALA A 138 78.94 -0.38 24.62
C ALA A 138 80.21 -0.90 23.93
N ASN A 139 80.17 -1.11 22.62
CA ASN A 139 81.32 -1.54 21.82
C ASN A 139 82.42 -0.46 21.68
N PHE A 140 82.06 0.83 21.65
CA PHE A 140 83.03 1.95 21.64
C PHE A 140 83.60 2.30 23.00
N SER A 141 82.94 1.89 24.09
CA SER A 141 83.36 2.26 25.44
C SER A 141 84.66 1.60 25.90
N GLY A 142 85.21 0.59 25.22
CA GLY A 142 86.53 0.04 25.54
C GLY A 142 86.77 -0.32 27.02
N ILE A 143 85.72 -0.72 27.76
CA ILE A 143 85.83 -1.09 29.17
C ILE A 143 85.48 -2.58 29.33
N HIS A 144 86.55 -3.34 29.57
CA HIS A 144 86.70 -4.47 30.50
C HIS A 144 85.42 -5.14 31.07
N PRO A 145 85.32 -6.49 31.06
CA PRO A 145 84.13 -7.22 31.51
C PRO A 145 83.97 -7.12 33.02
N ALA A 146 83.13 -6.21 33.50
CA ALA A 146 82.67 -6.20 34.88
C ALA A 146 81.39 -5.35 34.99
N ASN A 147 80.26 -5.92 34.57
CA ASN A 147 79.05 -5.97 35.37
C ASN A 147 77.91 -6.58 34.55
N HIS A 148 77.55 -7.80 34.92
CA HIS A 148 76.23 -8.37 34.67
C HIS A 148 75.16 -7.42 35.21
N ARG A 149 74.66 -6.50 34.40
CA ARG A 149 73.30 -5.98 34.56
C ARG A 149 72.48 -6.55 33.42
N PRO A 150 71.56 -7.49 33.69
CA PRO A 150 70.60 -7.84 32.67
C PRO A 150 69.66 -6.63 32.56
N PHE A 151 69.80 -5.86 31.48
CA PHE A 151 68.74 -4.97 31.02
C PHE A 151 67.61 -5.88 30.53
N GLN A 152 66.85 -6.43 31.48
CA GLN A 152 65.55 -7.01 31.20
C GLN A 152 64.63 -5.83 30.92
N PHE A 153 64.39 -5.56 29.64
CA PHE A 153 63.15 -4.92 29.26
C PHE A 153 62.04 -5.90 29.65
N PRO A 154 61.11 -5.55 30.55
CA PRO A 154 59.94 -6.38 30.73
C PRO A 154 59.24 -6.46 29.39
N ILE A 155 59.22 -7.67 28.83
CA ILE A 155 58.29 -8.03 27.78
C ILE A 155 56.92 -7.67 28.35
N LEU A 156 56.26 -6.70 27.74
CA LEU A 156 54.84 -6.40 27.99
C LEU A 156 54.02 -7.58 27.44
N ASP A 157 54.14 -8.73 28.10
CA ASP A 157 53.09 -9.73 28.07
C ASP A 157 51.91 -9.13 28.82
N GLY A 158 50.76 -9.16 28.15
CA GLY A 158 49.56 -8.44 28.55
C GLY A 158 49.25 -8.57 30.03
N VAL A 159 49.44 -7.46 30.75
CA VAL A 159 48.61 -7.19 31.94
C VAL A 159 47.21 -6.96 31.40
N ILE A 160 46.43 -8.03 31.43
CA ILE A 160 44.98 -7.98 31.39
C ILE A 160 44.58 -7.03 32.52
N SER A 161 44.19 -5.81 32.14
CA SER A 161 43.54 -4.87 33.04
C SER A 161 42.31 -5.57 33.61
N GLU A 162 42.22 -5.62 34.94
CA GLU A 162 41.11 -6.19 35.72
C GLU A 162 39.74 -5.59 35.37
N GLU A 163 39.67 -4.55 34.54
CA GLU A 163 38.42 -4.02 33.98
C GLU A 163 37.72 -4.97 33.00
N THR A 164 38.42 -6.00 32.51
CA THR A 164 37.83 -7.00 31.59
C THR A 164 37.04 -8.10 32.32
N GLN A 165 37.17 -8.22 33.65
CA GLN A 165 36.51 -9.27 34.43
C GLN A 165 35.10 -8.88 34.91
N GLN A 166 34.76 -7.59 34.96
CA GLN A 166 33.39 -7.15 35.28
C GLN A 166 32.42 -7.21 34.09
N LEU A 167 32.90 -7.14 32.85
CA LEU A 167 32.03 -7.20 31.67
C LEU A 167 31.64 -8.62 31.25
N MET A 168 32.43 -9.64 31.62
CA MET A 168 32.07 -11.05 31.36
C MET A 168 31.08 -11.65 32.38
N ALA A 169 30.84 -10.98 33.50
CA ALA A 169 29.88 -11.44 34.52
C ALA A 169 28.40 -11.11 34.20
N LEU A 170 28.13 -10.29 33.18
CA LEU A 170 26.76 -9.90 32.78
C LEU A 170 26.21 -10.70 31.58
N GLY A 171 26.96 -11.70 31.09
CA GLY A 171 26.56 -12.59 29.99
C GLY A 171 25.88 -13.88 30.43
N GLY A 172 25.12 -13.87 31.52
CA GLY A 172 24.59 -15.07 32.17
C GLY A 172 23.06 -15.16 32.20
N ARG A 173 22.50 -15.85 31.20
CA ARG A 173 21.17 -16.52 31.17
C ARG A 173 19.91 -15.65 31.09
N TYR A 174 19.47 -15.39 29.86
CA TYR A 174 18.02 -15.37 29.57
C TYR A 174 17.56 -16.81 29.29
N SER A 175 17.09 -17.48 30.34
CA SER A 175 16.27 -18.68 30.23
C SER A 175 14.86 -18.23 29.86
N PHE A 176 14.41 -18.54 28.65
CA PHE A 176 13.01 -18.41 28.27
C PHE A 176 12.24 -19.57 28.92
N ASP A 177 11.84 -19.41 30.17
CA ASP A 177 10.73 -20.18 30.74
C ASP A 177 9.43 -19.42 30.47
N ALA A 178 8.64 -19.98 29.57
CA ALA A 178 7.25 -19.60 29.38
C ALA A 178 6.39 -20.17 30.53
N PRO A 179 5.43 -19.41 31.07
CA PRO A 179 4.27 -20.00 31.70
C PRO A 179 3.10 -20.03 30.72
N LEU A 180 2.61 -21.23 30.45
CA LEU A 180 1.23 -21.48 30.04
C LEU A 180 0.29 -20.97 31.14
N VAL A 181 -0.47 -19.91 30.85
CA VAL A 181 -1.84 -19.68 31.36
C VAL A 181 -2.64 -18.99 30.26
#